data_AF-A0A0P8W1T7-F1
#
_entry.id   AF-A0A0P8W1T7-F1
#
_cell.length_a   1.000
_cell.length_b   1.000
_cell.length_c   1.000
_cell.angle_alpha   90.00
_cell.angle_beta   90.00
_cell.angle_gamma   90.00
#
_symmetry.space_group_name_H-M   'P 1'
#
loop_
_entity.id
_entity.type
_entity.pdbx_description
1 polymer ?
#
loop_
_entity_poly.entity_id
_entity_poly.type
_entity_poly.pdbx_seq_one_letter_code
_entity_poly.pdbx_strand_id
1 'polypeptide(L)'
;MKLKRQLQIILNKHNGYEGILSQLTSPYALYQKLSPGSPYRSEDMGGGVNPEYTESCVQIAVKLYESIAFKEDLIVVYEDRYSEGNLEEVAFVESCLISREASELATFLWKCRPEEGDCTAAGDLKEGNYTCTRRLYGVKGIDTKRLFREIIMSDIGGSYELASKVFIIDMESACIFHLYDDRGAVISAPEGNILSGIGTEHDDVPEAEYIFSVHSGHFHWLKADGDDPEDLCLHGLVSVGIGAEKFSYPCTVSAAALQMLKTLTENHEPTYFGGKMLPCCGHTLYANDKLDEVDITGCENGIDWAVRHEGERIRLITASGRETLVGFVLYRRVICKFADAVEYFYKKASPKQIPQENGLDRDGYMAFWQEWHRRR
;
A
#
# COMPACT_ATOMS: atom_id res chain seq x y z
N MET A 1 13.66 24.77 6.84
CA MET A 1 13.43 24.23 5.48
C MET A 1 11.96 24.46 5.12
N LYS A 2 11.57 24.68 3.86
CA LYS A 2 10.13 24.86 3.50
C LYS A 2 9.37 23.54 3.68
N LEU A 3 8.16 23.59 4.24
CA LEU A 3 7.32 22.40 4.54
C LEU A 3 7.05 21.57 3.28
N LYS A 4 6.84 22.22 2.13
CA LYS A 4 6.64 21.52 0.85
C LYS A 4 7.82 20.61 0.48
N ARG A 5 9.06 21.06 0.74
CA ARG A 5 10.26 20.26 0.45
C ARG A 5 10.38 19.08 1.43
N GLN A 6 10.02 19.27 2.70
CA GLN A 6 9.99 18.19 3.69
C GLN A 6 8.98 17.12 3.29
N LEU A 7 7.76 17.52 2.93
CA LEU A 7 6.74 16.60 2.45
C LEU A 7 7.25 15.80 1.23
N GLN A 8 7.87 16.45 0.25
CA GLN A 8 8.40 15.73 -0.92
C GLN A 8 9.45 14.67 -0.54
N ILE A 9 10.34 14.98 0.41
CA ILE A 9 11.35 14.01 0.90
C ILE A 9 10.65 12.80 1.54
N ILE A 10 9.58 13.04 2.31
CA ILE A 10 8.77 11.97 2.92
C ILE A 10 8.08 11.14 1.84
N LEU A 11 7.38 11.78 0.89
CA LEU A 11 6.65 11.07 -0.18
C LEU A 11 7.57 10.24 -1.09
N ASN A 12 8.83 10.66 -1.28
CA ASN A 12 9.83 9.85 -1.98
C ASN A 12 10.15 8.52 -1.28
N LYS A 13 9.96 8.43 0.05
CA LYS A 13 10.06 7.17 0.80
C LYS A 13 8.81 6.30 0.64
N HIS A 14 7.68 6.87 0.22
CA HIS A 14 6.42 6.18 -0.06
C HIS A 14 6.17 6.03 -1.56
N ASN A 15 7.10 5.37 -2.28
CA ASN A 15 7.01 5.12 -3.72
C ASN A 15 6.99 6.37 -4.63
N GLY A 16 7.29 7.57 -4.13
CA GLY A 16 7.48 8.77 -4.97
C GLY A 16 6.21 9.26 -5.65
N TYR A 17 5.24 9.72 -4.84
CA TYR A 17 3.93 10.15 -5.32
C TYR A 17 3.75 11.68 -5.22
N GLU A 18 3.24 12.32 -6.29
CA GLU A 18 3.05 13.78 -6.37
C GLU A 18 1.57 14.22 -6.53
N GLY A 19 0.63 13.27 -6.49
CA GLY A 19 -0.82 13.56 -6.60
C GLY A 19 -1.49 13.83 -5.25
N ILE A 20 -2.80 13.54 -5.16
CA ILE A 20 -3.60 13.66 -3.92
C ILE A 20 -3.25 12.55 -2.92
N LEU A 21 -2.98 12.89 -1.67
CA LEU A 21 -2.45 11.95 -0.67
C LEU A 21 -3.41 10.80 -0.35
N SER A 22 -4.72 10.96 -0.59
CA SER A 22 -5.69 9.86 -0.47
C SER A 22 -5.45 8.70 -1.45
N GLN A 23 -4.68 8.93 -2.52
CA GLN A 23 -4.26 7.90 -3.48
C GLN A 23 -2.78 7.50 -3.31
N LEU A 24 -2.14 7.93 -2.22
CA LEU A 24 -0.77 7.54 -1.93
C LEU A 24 -0.69 6.02 -1.75
N THR A 25 0.25 5.39 -2.46
CA THR A 25 0.60 3.98 -2.25
C THR A 25 1.91 3.90 -1.51
N SER A 26 1.87 3.36 -0.29
CA SER A 26 3.04 3.19 0.56
C SER A 26 3.60 1.77 0.46
N PRO A 27 4.92 1.56 0.63
CA PRO A 27 5.48 0.22 0.78
C PRO A 27 4.76 -0.61 1.84
N TYR A 28 4.49 -0.01 3.00
CA TYR A 28 3.72 -0.63 4.08
C TYR A 28 2.53 0.25 4.44
N ALA A 29 1.37 -0.36 4.58
CA ALA A 29 0.15 0.30 5.04
C ALA A 29 -0.65 -0.64 5.94
N LEU A 30 -1.06 -0.16 7.11
CA LEU A 30 -2.02 -0.84 7.99
C LEU A 30 -3.40 -0.20 7.82
N TYR A 31 -4.41 -1.03 7.58
CA TYR A 31 -5.80 -0.58 7.46
C TYR A 31 -6.56 -0.96 8.72
N GLN A 32 -7.14 0.05 9.39
CA GLN A 32 -7.97 -0.13 10.57
C GLN A 32 -9.42 0.19 10.24
N LYS A 33 -10.35 -0.73 10.52
CA LYS A 33 -11.78 -0.40 10.58
C LYS A 33 -12.12 0.24 11.94
N LEU A 34 -13.02 1.20 11.99
CA LEU A 34 -13.54 1.67 13.29
C LEU A 34 -14.70 0.77 13.75
N SER A 35 -15.54 1.30 14.64
CA SER A 35 -16.67 0.57 15.21
C SER A 35 -17.58 0.01 14.10
N PRO A 36 -18.21 -1.16 14.28
CA PRO A 36 -19.35 -1.56 13.46
C PRO A 36 -20.54 -0.63 13.74
N GLY A 37 -21.45 -0.48 12.76
CA GLY A 37 -22.64 0.38 12.87
C GLY A 37 -22.65 1.61 11.96
N SER A 38 -21.72 1.71 11.01
CA SER A 38 -21.79 2.74 9.96
C SER A 38 -23.08 2.61 9.14
N PRO A 39 -23.86 3.69 8.91
CA PRO A 39 -25.08 3.67 8.08
C PRO A 39 -24.83 3.21 6.64
N TYR A 40 -23.59 3.30 6.17
CA TYR A 40 -23.21 3.01 4.80
C TYR A 40 -22.57 1.63 4.63
N ARG A 41 -22.51 0.81 5.70
CA ARG A 41 -22.16 -0.61 5.57
C ARG A 41 -23.44 -1.42 5.40
N SER A 42 -23.41 -2.35 4.43
CA SER A 42 -24.57 -3.17 4.03
C SER A 42 -25.17 -4.04 5.14
N GLU A 43 -24.47 -4.19 6.26
CA GLU A 43 -24.90 -4.98 7.41
C GLU A 43 -25.96 -4.28 8.27
N ASP A 44 -26.21 -2.97 8.13
CA ASP A 44 -27.18 -2.28 8.98
C ASP A 44 -27.80 -1.02 8.34
N MET A 45 -28.81 -1.22 7.48
CA MET A 45 -29.51 -0.19 6.68
C MET A 45 -30.43 0.76 7.49
N GLY A 46 -30.26 0.85 8.82
CA GLY A 46 -31.17 1.58 9.72
C GLY A 46 -30.54 2.58 10.69
N GLY A 47 -29.21 2.67 10.76
CA GLY A 47 -28.51 3.46 11.78
C GLY A 47 -28.31 4.92 11.41
N GLY A 48 -29.17 5.83 11.87
CA GLY A 48 -28.82 7.26 11.92
C GLY A 48 -27.64 7.53 12.87
N VAL A 49 -27.16 8.78 12.89
CA VAL A 49 -26.06 9.24 13.76
C VAL A 49 -26.29 8.80 15.21
N ASN A 50 -25.60 7.75 15.65
CA ASN A 50 -25.63 7.30 17.03
C ASN A 50 -24.44 7.93 17.76
N PRO A 51 -24.65 8.80 18.77
CA PRO A 51 -23.56 9.39 19.53
C PRO A 51 -22.61 8.37 20.17
N GLU A 52 -23.12 7.20 20.56
CA GLU A 52 -22.31 6.11 21.12
C GLU A 52 -21.41 5.48 20.06
N TYR A 53 -21.91 5.34 18.82
CA TYR A 53 -21.12 4.88 17.69
C TYR A 53 -20.00 5.86 17.35
N THR A 54 -20.32 7.14 17.20
CA THR A 54 -19.33 8.20 16.94
C THR A 54 -18.25 8.20 18.02
N GLU A 55 -18.64 8.13 19.30
CA GLU A 55 -17.69 8.12 20.40
C GLU A 55 -16.79 6.86 20.40
N SER A 56 -17.34 5.68 20.10
CA SER A 56 -16.57 4.45 19.91
C SER A 56 -15.54 4.59 18.79
N CYS A 57 -15.94 5.12 17.63
CA CYS A 57 -15.05 5.38 16.50
C CYS A 57 -13.93 6.35 16.87
N VAL A 58 -14.24 7.45 17.58
CA VAL A 58 -13.25 8.42 18.06
C VAL A 58 -12.25 7.74 19.01
N GLN A 59 -12.73 6.93 19.95
CA GLN A 59 -11.86 6.23 20.90
C GLN A 59 -10.90 5.27 20.22
N ILE A 60 -11.37 4.51 19.22
CA ILE A 60 -10.52 3.62 18.41
C ILE A 60 -9.46 4.44 17.66
N ALA A 61 -9.86 5.52 16.97
CA ALA A 61 -8.94 6.35 16.19
C ALA A 61 -7.89 7.05 17.07
N VAL A 62 -8.28 7.57 18.24
CA VAL A 62 -7.37 8.19 19.21
C VAL A 62 -6.39 7.17 19.77
N LYS A 63 -6.88 6.00 20.22
CA LYS A 63 -6.01 4.93 20.73
C LYS A 63 -5.01 4.47 19.66
N LEU A 64 -5.48 4.33 18.42
CA LEU A 64 -4.65 3.96 17.29
C LEU A 64 -3.55 5.01 17.07
N TYR A 65 -3.90 6.29 17.02
CA TYR A 65 -2.93 7.38 16.88
C TYR A 65 -1.88 7.40 17.99
N GLU A 66 -2.31 7.22 19.25
CA GLU A 66 -1.43 7.18 20.41
C GLU A 66 -0.44 5.99 20.37
N SER A 67 -0.81 4.88 19.73
CA SER A 67 0.03 3.68 19.61
C SER A 67 1.22 3.83 18.64
N ILE A 68 1.18 4.78 17.71
CA ILE A 68 2.20 4.97 16.67
C ILE A 68 3.45 5.68 17.21
N ALA A 69 3.39 6.22 18.44
CA ALA A 69 4.48 6.93 19.10
C ALA A 69 5.10 8.05 18.24
N PHE A 70 4.24 8.86 17.61
CA PHE A 70 4.65 10.05 16.88
C PHE A 70 5.49 11.01 17.73
N LYS A 71 6.47 11.64 17.08
CA LYS A 71 7.38 12.60 17.69
C LYS A 71 6.73 13.98 17.71
N GLU A 72 7.40 14.92 18.38
CA GLU A 72 6.90 16.29 18.50
C GLU A 72 6.93 17.08 17.19
N ASP A 73 7.61 16.60 16.14
CA ASP A 73 7.77 17.33 14.87
C ASP A 73 6.82 16.79 13.79
N LEU A 74 5.63 17.40 13.71
CA LEU A 74 4.56 16.96 12.80
C LEU A 74 4.33 17.93 11.63
N ILE A 75 3.93 17.36 10.49
CA ILE A 75 3.28 18.06 9.39
C ILE A 75 1.81 17.64 9.35
N VAL A 76 0.90 18.59 9.51
CA VAL A 76 -0.52 18.39 9.19
C VAL A 76 -0.77 18.90 7.78
N VAL A 77 -1.32 18.04 6.93
CA VAL A 77 -1.72 18.38 5.57
C VAL A 77 -3.24 18.44 5.52
N TYR A 78 -3.78 19.55 5.04
CA TYR A 78 -5.17 19.68 4.63
C TYR A 78 -5.23 19.80 3.10
N GLU A 79 -5.94 18.89 2.46
CA GLU A 79 -6.09 18.83 1.01
C GLU A 79 -7.52 19.11 0.57
N ASP A 80 -7.67 20.12 -0.27
CA ASP A 80 -8.90 20.46 -0.96
C ASP A 80 -8.77 20.01 -2.42
N ARG A 81 -9.34 18.85 -2.73
CA ARG A 81 -9.26 18.19 -4.04
C ARG A 81 -9.91 19.02 -5.16
N TYR A 82 -10.94 19.79 -4.85
CA TYR A 82 -11.70 20.58 -5.83
C TYR A 82 -11.39 22.07 -5.75
N SER A 83 -10.53 22.47 -4.82
CA SER A 83 -10.14 23.86 -4.56
C SER A 83 -11.35 24.78 -4.34
N GLU A 84 -12.35 24.27 -3.62
CA GLU A 84 -13.59 24.98 -3.26
C GLU A 84 -13.32 26.17 -2.34
N GLY A 85 -12.20 26.15 -1.62
CA GLY A 85 -11.78 27.28 -0.80
C GLY A 85 -12.63 27.45 0.46
N ASN A 86 -13.12 26.36 1.05
CA ASN A 86 -13.93 26.38 2.26
C ASN A 86 -13.12 26.92 3.47
N LEU A 87 -13.30 28.20 3.77
CA LEU A 87 -12.56 28.90 4.83
C LEU A 87 -12.98 28.44 6.24
N GLU A 88 -14.20 27.95 6.41
CA GLU A 88 -14.69 27.46 7.71
C GLU A 88 -14.04 26.13 8.07
N GLU A 89 -13.91 25.21 7.10
CA GLU A 89 -13.16 23.96 7.26
C GLU A 89 -11.70 24.22 7.62
N VAL A 90 -11.06 25.14 6.89
CA VAL A 90 -9.65 25.52 7.16
C VAL A 90 -9.51 26.12 8.55
N ALA A 91 -10.40 27.04 8.93
CA ALA A 91 -10.38 27.65 10.26
C ALA A 91 -10.60 26.62 11.37
N PHE A 92 -11.48 25.64 11.15
CA PHE A 92 -11.71 24.56 12.10
C PHE A 92 -10.45 23.69 12.27
N VAL A 93 -9.84 23.22 11.18
CA VAL A 93 -8.61 22.43 11.23
C VAL A 93 -7.51 23.21 11.94
N GLU A 94 -7.30 24.48 11.58
CA GLU A 94 -6.33 25.35 12.23
C GLU A 94 -6.58 25.51 13.74
N SER A 95 -7.85 25.53 14.17
CA SER A 95 -8.22 25.62 15.59
C SER A 95 -7.89 24.35 16.39
N CYS A 96 -7.61 23.23 15.72
CA CYS A 96 -7.23 21.97 16.35
C CYS A 96 -5.70 21.78 16.42
N LEU A 97 -4.91 22.69 15.86
CA LEU A 97 -3.45 22.59 15.81
C LEU A 97 -2.81 23.16 17.08
N ILE A 98 -1.85 22.43 17.66
CA ILE A 98 -1.12 22.85 18.87
C ILE A 98 0.26 23.35 18.47
N SER A 99 0.61 24.55 18.93
CA SER A 99 1.92 25.20 18.68
C SER A 99 2.28 25.26 17.19
N ARG A 100 1.49 26.00 16.41
CA ARG A 100 1.73 26.18 14.97
C ARG A 100 3.01 27.01 14.73
N GLU A 101 4.00 26.40 14.08
CA GLU A 101 5.30 27.01 13.84
C GLU A 101 5.44 27.59 12.43
N ALA A 102 4.80 26.94 11.45
CA ALA A 102 4.87 27.34 10.05
C ALA A 102 3.59 26.92 9.30
N SER A 103 3.27 27.65 8.23
CA SER A 103 2.21 27.29 7.29
C SER A 103 2.65 27.57 5.85
N GLU A 104 2.30 26.69 4.93
CA GLU A 104 2.58 26.85 3.50
C GLU A 104 1.36 26.43 2.67
N LEU A 105 1.02 27.22 1.64
CA LEU A 105 -0.05 26.94 0.69
C LEU A 105 0.57 26.56 -0.65
N ALA A 106 0.14 25.44 -1.21
CA ALA A 106 0.54 24.98 -2.53
C ALA A 106 -0.68 24.63 -3.37
N THR A 107 -0.56 24.87 -4.68
CA THR A 107 -1.54 24.43 -5.68
C THR A 107 -0.85 23.49 -6.65
N PHE A 108 -1.55 22.44 -7.07
CA PHE A 108 -1.04 21.47 -8.04
C PHE A 108 -2.18 20.93 -8.90
N LEU A 109 -1.82 20.38 -10.05
CA LEU A 109 -2.77 19.73 -10.95
C LEU A 109 -2.82 18.24 -10.63
N TRP A 110 -4.02 17.70 -10.44
CA TRP A 110 -4.26 16.27 -10.29
C TRP A 110 -5.07 15.77 -11.48
N LYS A 111 -4.55 14.75 -12.15
CA LYS A 111 -5.28 14.03 -13.19
C LYS A 111 -5.97 12.84 -12.55
N CYS A 112 -7.30 12.88 -12.46
CA CYS A 112 -8.07 11.74 -11.95
C CYS A 112 -7.85 10.56 -12.89
N ARG A 113 -7.32 9.45 -12.38
CA ARG A 113 -7.28 8.18 -13.11
C ARG A 113 -8.58 7.44 -12.79
N PRO A 114 -9.28 6.86 -13.77
CA PRO A 114 -10.36 5.94 -13.47
C PRO A 114 -9.76 4.77 -12.66
N GLU A 115 -10.36 4.44 -11.53
CA GLU A 115 -10.04 3.20 -10.83
C GLU A 115 -10.53 2.03 -11.69
N GLU A 116 -9.62 1.18 -12.17
CA GLU A 116 -9.99 -0.09 -12.77
C GLU A 116 -10.50 -1.03 -11.67
N GLY A 117 -11.82 -1.01 -11.44
CA GLY A 117 -12.53 -1.97 -10.61
C GLY A 117 -13.00 -1.41 -9.27
N ASP A 118 -14.32 -1.52 -9.07
CA ASP A 118 -15.10 -1.23 -7.85
C ASP A 118 -15.23 0.23 -7.40
N CYS A 119 -16.21 0.93 -7.99
CA CYS A 119 -17.07 1.91 -7.31
C CYS A 119 -18.31 2.20 -8.18
N THR A 120 -19.33 1.35 -8.16
CA THR A 120 -20.67 1.71 -8.66
C THR A 120 -21.50 2.34 -7.54
N ALA A 121 -21.12 3.54 -7.08
CA ALA A 121 -22.04 4.44 -6.38
C ALA A 121 -21.45 5.85 -6.28
N ALA A 122 -22.23 6.81 -6.78
CA ALA A 122 -22.15 8.26 -6.60
C ALA A 122 -21.02 9.05 -7.33
N GLY A 123 -21.36 9.51 -8.54
CA GLY A 123 -21.02 10.87 -9.00
C GLY A 123 -19.82 11.03 -9.94
N ASP A 124 -20.07 11.03 -11.25
CA ASP A 124 -19.40 11.87 -12.27
C ASP A 124 -17.88 12.12 -12.15
N LEU A 125 -17.05 11.11 -11.88
CA LEU A 125 -15.62 11.22 -12.16
C LEU A 125 -15.39 11.17 -13.68
N LYS A 126 -15.65 12.29 -14.35
CA LYS A 126 -15.19 12.52 -15.72
C LYS A 126 -13.67 12.58 -15.69
N GLU A 127 -13.00 11.90 -16.63
CA GLU A 127 -11.57 12.09 -16.84
C GLU A 127 -11.29 13.60 -16.97
N GLY A 128 -10.49 14.14 -16.05
CA GLY A 128 -10.37 15.57 -15.86
C GLY A 128 -9.11 15.96 -15.11
N ASN A 129 -8.57 17.14 -15.45
CA ASN A 129 -7.52 17.78 -14.69
C ASN A 129 -8.18 18.70 -13.66
N TYR A 130 -7.95 18.41 -12.39
CA TYR A 130 -8.43 19.20 -11.27
C TYR A 130 -7.30 20.03 -10.69
N THR A 131 -7.59 21.28 -10.36
CA THR A 131 -6.67 22.13 -9.59
C THR A 131 -6.93 21.87 -8.12
N CYS A 132 -5.97 21.26 -7.43
CA CYS A 132 -6.06 20.95 -6.01
C CYS A 132 -5.28 21.97 -5.18
N THR A 133 -5.74 22.21 -3.97
CA THR A 133 -5.07 23.09 -3.00
C THR A 133 -4.61 22.28 -1.79
N ARG A 134 -3.32 22.37 -1.44
CA ARG A 134 -2.70 21.72 -0.28
C ARG A 134 -2.21 22.78 0.70
N ARG A 135 -2.71 22.71 1.93
CA ARG A 135 -2.25 23.51 3.07
C ARG A 135 -1.40 22.62 3.96
N LEU A 136 -0.21 23.11 4.29
CA LEU A 136 0.78 22.43 5.11
C LEU A 136 0.96 23.22 6.39
N TYR A 137 0.96 22.54 7.53
CA TYR A 137 1.18 23.13 8.84
C TYR A 137 2.27 22.37 9.58
N GLY A 138 3.33 23.07 9.99
CA GLY A 138 4.30 22.55 10.95
C GLY A 138 3.77 22.78 12.36
N VAL A 139 3.59 21.72 13.14
CA VAL A 139 2.93 21.76 14.45
C VAL A 139 3.63 20.83 15.45
N LYS A 140 3.45 21.10 16.75
CA LYS A 140 3.95 20.22 17.83
C LYS A 140 2.95 19.20 18.34
N GLY A 141 1.70 19.31 17.91
CA GLY A 141 0.64 18.40 18.30
C GLY A 141 -0.69 18.81 17.69
N ILE A 142 -1.71 18.01 17.98
CA ILE A 142 -3.08 18.22 17.52
C ILE A 142 -4.06 17.85 18.64
N ASP A 143 -5.22 18.50 18.67
CA ASP A 143 -6.36 18.04 19.43
C ASP A 143 -7.02 16.86 18.69
N THR A 144 -6.49 15.66 18.93
CA THR A 144 -6.94 14.42 18.27
C THR A 144 -8.43 14.18 18.47
N LYS A 145 -8.97 14.40 19.67
CA LYS A 145 -10.38 14.15 19.97
C LYS A 145 -11.29 15.03 19.14
N ARG A 146 -11.02 16.34 19.09
CA ARG A 146 -11.87 17.29 18.37
C ARG A 146 -11.74 17.12 16.86
N LEU A 147 -10.52 16.98 16.36
CA LEU A 147 -10.27 16.79 14.93
C LEU A 147 -10.86 15.47 14.42
N PHE A 148 -10.60 14.34 15.10
CA PHE A 148 -11.07 13.03 14.66
C PHE A 148 -12.59 12.92 14.72
N ARG A 149 -13.23 13.55 15.70
CA ARG A 149 -14.70 13.59 15.79
C ARG A 149 -15.31 14.22 14.54
N GLU A 150 -14.82 15.38 14.09
CA GLU A 150 -15.38 16.04 12.91
C GLU A 150 -15.05 15.30 11.61
N ILE A 151 -13.88 14.65 11.51
CA ILE A 151 -13.57 13.77 10.38
C ILE A 151 -14.56 12.60 10.31
N ILE A 152 -14.80 11.90 11.43
CA ILE A 152 -15.74 10.78 11.53
C ILE A 152 -17.16 11.25 11.18
N MET A 153 -17.56 12.40 11.71
CA MET A 153 -18.89 12.96 11.46
C MET A 153 -19.09 13.43 10.02
N SER A 154 -18.01 13.72 9.28
CA SER A 154 -18.08 14.28 7.92
C SER A 154 -18.99 13.50 6.97
N ASP A 155 -19.07 12.18 7.07
CA ASP A 155 -19.90 11.34 6.19
C ASP A 155 -21.28 11.03 6.79
N ILE A 156 -21.42 11.19 8.11
CA ILE A 156 -22.59 10.79 8.91
C ILE A 156 -23.27 11.99 9.60
N GLY A 157 -23.22 13.20 9.02
CA GLY A 157 -23.99 14.36 9.52
C GLY A 157 -23.23 15.37 10.38
N GLY A 158 -21.93 15.56 10.12
CA GLY A 158 -21.08 16.58 10.72
C GLY A 158 -21.27 17.98 10.16
N SER A 159 -20.53 18.94 10.73
CA SER A 159 -20.60 20.35 10.30
C SER A 159 -19.68 20.68 9.11
N TYR A 160 -18.77 19.76 8.77
CA TYR A 160 -17.68 19.96 7.82
C TYR A 160 -17.51 18.74 6.93
N GLU A 161 -17.06 18.95 5.69
CA GLU A 161 -16.76 17.86 4.75
C GLU A 161 -15.27 17.49 4.82
N LEU A 162 -14.78 16.98 5.96
CA LEU A 162 -13.37 16.66 6.18
C LEU A 162 -12.94 15.26 5.74
N ALA A 163 -13.86 14.42 5.27
CA ALA A 163 -13.57 13.06 4.87
C ALA A 163 -12.45 13.01 3.81
N SER A 164 -11.43 12.20 4.08
CA SER A 164 -10.23 12.03 3.24
C SER A 164 -9.41 13.29 2.94
N LYS A 165 -9.58 14.38 3.71
CA LYS A 165 -8.88 15.67 3.48
C LYS A 165 -7.68 15.92 4.40
N VAL A 166 -7.57 15.22 5.54
CA VAL A 166 -6.57 15.55 6.58
C VAL A 166 -5.57 14.40 6.79
N PHE A 167 -4.28 14.73 6.75
CA PHE A 167 -3.17 13.80 6.95
C PHE A 167 -2.25 14.32 8.05
N ILE A 168 -1.84 13.43 8.94
CA ILE A 168 -0.90 13.75 10.03
C ILE A 168 0.37 12.96 9.79
N ILE A 169 1.48 13.67 9.65
CA ILE A 169 2.74 13.10 9.17
C ILE A 169 3.83 13.39 10.18
N ASP A 170 4.49 12.35 10.66
CA ASP A 170 5.66 12.45 11.51
C ASP A 170 6.91 12.72 10.65
N MET A 171 7.62 13.82 10.92
CA MET A 171 8.76 14.23 10.07
C MET A 171 9.98 13.33 10.20
N GLU A 172 10.13 12.62 11.32
CA GLU A 172 11.31 11.80 11.61
C GLU A 172 11.16 10.40 11.01
N SER A 173 10.11 9.68 11.42
CA SER A 173 9.78 8.33 10.94
C SER A 173 9.19 8.32 9.53
N ALA A 174 8.75 9.47 9.02
CA ALA A 174 7.98 9.58 7.78
C ALA A 174 6.64 8.80 7.82
N CYS A 175 6.15 8.40 8.99
CA CYS A 175 4.86 7.73 9.09
C CYS A 175 3.70 8.69 8.83
N ILE A 176 2.68 8.24 8.11
CA ILE A 176 1.50 9.02 7.73
C ILE A 176 0.26 8.37 8.34
N PHE A 177 -0.49 9.12 9.14
CA PHE A 177 -1.79 8.75 9.66
C PHE A 177 -2.89 9.45 8.86
N HIS A 178 -3.82 8.67 8.32
CA HIS A 178 -4.95 9.15 7.53
C HIS A 178 -6.24 8.52 8.05
N LEU A 179 -6.97 9.25 8.90
CA LEU A 179 -8.35 8.95 9.25
C LEU A 179 -9.23 9.48 8.12
N TYR A 180 -9.87 8.60 7.37
CA TYR A 180 -10.58 9.01 6.16
C TYR A 180 -12.06 9.30 6.42
N ASP A 181 -12.73 8.57 7.31
CA ASP A 181 -14.11 8.82 7.78
C ASP A 181 -14.46 7.87 8.95
N ASP A 182 -15.75 7.65 9.22
CA ASP A 182 -16.25 6.74 10.25
C ASP A 182 -15.95 5.26 9.99
N ARG A 183 -15.59 4.87 8.76
CA ARG A 183 -15.34 3.48 8.38
C ARG A 183 -13.93 3.06 8.78
N GLY A 184 -12.94 3.96 8.82
CA GLY A 184 -11.58 3.56 9.12
C GLY A 184 -10.48 4.60 9.00
N ALA A 185 -9.27 4.13 9.28
CA ALA A 185 -8.02 4.86 9.12
C ALA A 185 -6.98 4.00 8.38
N VAL A 186 -6.01 4.67 7.77
CA VAL A 186 -4.82 4.06 7.15
C VAL A 186 -3.57 4.65 7.79
N ILE A 187 -2.62 3.77 8.13
CA ILE A 187 -1.30 4.14 8.63
C ILE A 187 -0.28 3.67 7.62
N SER A 188 0.40 4.61 6.97
CA SER A 188 1.37 4.33 5.93
C SER A 188 2.79 4.56 6.47
N ALA A 189 3.68 3.60 6.26
CA ALA A 189 5.06 3.65 6.69
C ALA A 189 6.03 3.27 5.55
N PRO A 190 7.21 3.91 5.47
CA PRO A 190 8.24 3.53 4.50
C PRO A 190 8.93 2.21 4.87
N GLU A 191 8.91 1.84 6.16
CA GLU A 191 9.51 0.62 6.71
C GLU A 191 8.49 -0.12 7.58
N GLY A 192 8.46 -1.46 7.49
CA GLY A 192 7.45 -2.28 8.17
C GLY A 192 7.63 -2.37 9.70
N ASN A 193 8.86 -2.21 10.20
CA ASN A 193 9.17 -2.22 11.63
C ASN A 193 8.41 -1.12 12.41
N ILE A 194 8.07 0.01 11.78
CA ILE A 194 7.31 1.10 12.39
C ILE A 194 5.91 0.62 12.81
N LEU A 195 5.32 -0.31 12.06
CA LEU A 195 3.98 -0.83 12.33
C LEU A 195 3.95 -1.94 13.40
N SER A 196 5.12 -2.38 13.89
CA SER A 196 5.22 -3.45 14.90
C SER A 196 4.71 -3.05 16.28
N GLY A 197 4.74 -1.76 16.62
CA GLY A 197 4.26 -1.24 17.90
C GLY A 197 2.73 -1.13 18.01
N ILE A 198 2.02 -1.27 16.89
CA ILE A 198 0.55 -1.18 16.84
C ILE A 198 0.00 -2.58 17.13
N GLY A 199 -0.83 -2.73 18.17
CA GLY A 199 -1.29 -4.04 18.62
C GLY A 199 -2.14 -4.81 17.59
N THR A 200 -2.39 -6.10 17.83
CA THR A 200 -3.20 -6.98 16.97
C THR A 200 -4.70 -6.87 17.24
N GLU A 201 -5.13 -6.13 18.27
CA GLU A 201 -6.55 -5.79 18.51
C GLU A 201 -7.17 -4.90 17.42
N HIS A 202 -6.34 -4.52 16.45
CA HIS A 202 -6.59 -3.68 15.29
C HIS A 202 -6.72 -4.50 13.99
N ASP A 203 -6.77 -5.83 14.11
CA ASP A 203 -6.87 -6.79 13.02
C ASP A 203 -8.34 -7.12 12.67
N ASP A 204 -9.12 -6.12 12.29
CA ASP A 204 -10.51 -6.33 11.80
C ASP A 204 -10.49 -6.89 10.37
N VAL A 205 -10.09 -8.16 10.29
CA VAL A 205 -10.01 -8.97 9.08
C VAL A 205 -11.33 -8.88 8.30
N PRO A 206 -11.35 -8.42 7.03
CA PRO A 206 -12.54 -8.52 6.18
C PRO A 206 -12.83 -10.01 5.88
N GLU A 207 -14.00 -10.34 5.33
CA GLU A 207 -14.40 -11.72 5.00
C GLU A 207 -13.29 -12.56 4.34
N ALA A 208 -13.34 -13.90 4.43
CA ALA A 208 -12.26 -14.84 4.10
C ALA A 208 -11.53 -14.63 2.75
N GLU A 209 -12.12 -13.91 1.80
CA GLU A 209 -11.52 -13.52 0.51
C GLU A 209 -10.44 -12.43 0.63
N TYR A 210 -10.35 -11.70 1.74
CA TYR A 210 -9.44 -10.57 1.95
C TYR A 210 -8.25 -10.87 2.87
N ILE A 211 -8.12 -12.11 3.39
CA ILE A 211 -7.03 -12.51 4.30
C ILE A 211 -5.68 -12.53 3.59
N PHE A 212 -5.67 -12.91 2.31
CA PHE A 212 -4.48 -12.90 1.48
C PHE A 212 -4.84 -12.59 0.02
N SER A 213 -4.20 -11.57 -0.54
CA SER A 213 -4.39 -11.21 -1.95
C SER A 213 -3.09 -10.74 -2.58
N VAL A 214 -2.97 -10.96 -3.89
CA VAL A 214 -1.90 -10.45 -4.73
C VAL A 214 -2.53 -9.86 -5.98
N HIS A 215 -2.28 -8.59 -6.21
CA HIS A 215 -2.75 -7.83 -7.36
C HIS A 215 -1.57 -7.16 -8.03
N SER A 216 -1.67 -6.94 -9.33
CA SER A 216 -0.69 -6.18 -10.09
C SER A 216 -1.36 -5.04 -10.82
N GLY A 217 -0.70 -3.89 -10.87
CA GLY A 217 -1.01 -2.85 -11.82
C GLY A 217 -0.57 -3.23 -13.24
N HIS A 218 -0.45 -2.24 -14.12
CA HIS A 218 0.02 -2.48 -15.48
C HIS A 218 1.44 -3.03 -15.49
N PHE A 219 1.60 -4.16 -16.18
CA PHE A 219 2.89 -4.72 -16.51
C PHE A 219 3.55 -3.94 -17.63
N HIS A 220 4.87 -3.79 -17.53
CA HIS A 220 5.67 -3.14 -18.56
C HIS A 220 7.08 -3.74 -18.60
N TRP A 221 7.72 -3.58 -19.76
CA TRP A 221 9.17 -3.76 -19.90
C TRP A 221 9.89 -2.48 -19.45
N LEU A 222 11.22 -2.51 -19.32
CA LEU A 222 12.05 -1.36 -18.95
C LEU A 222 11.86 -0.18 -19.92
N LYS A 223 11.78 -0.48 -21.22
CA LYS A 223 11.34 0.49 -22.23
C LYS A 223 9.81 0.47 -22.21
N ALA A 224 9.22 1.48 -21.56
CA ALA A 224 7.77 1.54 -21.32
C ALA A 224 6.90 1.61 -22.60
N ASP A 225 7.51 1.86 -23.77
CA ASP A 225 6.80 2.02 -25.05
C ASP A 225 6.88 0.75 -25.91
N GLY A 226 5.94 -0.17 -25.69
CA GLY A 226 5.70 -1.31 -26.57
C GLY A 226 6.38 -2.60 -26.14
N ASP A 227 6.55 -3.51 -27.09
CA ASP A 227 7.15 -4.82 -26.90
C ASP A 227 8.69 -4.71 -26.89
N ASP A 228 9.35 -5.27 -25.87
CA ASP A 228 10.82 -5.28 -25.76
C ASP A 228 11.33 -6.74 -25.67
N PRO A 229 11.78 -7.32 -26.79
CA PRO A 229 12.34 -8.67 -26.80
C PRO A 229 13.66 -8.80 -26.02
N GLU A 230 14.40 -7.72 -25.80
CA GLU A 230 15.70 -7.75 -25.12
C GLU A 230 15.56 -7.75 -23.61
N ASP A 231 14.46 -7.19 -23.09
CA ASP A 231 14.19 -7.19 -21.66
C ASP A 231 13.65 -8.54 -21.20
N LEU A 232 14.48 -9.28 -20.46
CA LEU A 232 14.10 -10.59 -19.93
C LEU A 232 13.24 -10.50 -18.67
N CYS A 233 13.17 -9.33 -18.02
CA CYS A 233 12.51 -9.11 -16.75
C CYS A 233 11.19 -8.35 -16.92
N LEU A 234 10.12 -8.83 -16.29
CA LEU A 234 8.86 -8.10 -16.28
C LEU A 234 8.79 -7.20 -15.06
N HIS A 235 8.30 -5.97 -15.25
CA HIS A 235 8.19 -4.95 -14.21
C HIS A 235 6.75 -4.48 -14.02
N GLY A 236 6.47 -3.93 -12.84
CA GLY A 236 5.15 -3.40 -12.50
C GLY A 236 4.99 -3.16 -11.00
N LEU A 237 3.91 -2.45 -10.65
CA LEU A 237 3.50 -2.26 -9.27
C LEU A 237 2.73 -3.50 -8.80
N VAL A 238 3.22 -4.17 -7.75
CA VAL A 238 2.52 -5.31 -7.13
C VAL A 238 2.01 -4.89 -5.77
N SER A 239 0.74 -5.19 -5.51
CA SER A 239 0.05 -4.94 -4.25
C SER A 239 -0.32 -6.27 -3.60
N VAL A 240 0.03 -6.43 -2.33
CA VAL A 240 -0.20 -7.66 -1.56
C VAL A 240 -0.95 -7.32 -0.28
N GLY A 241 -2.05 -8.01 0.01
CA GLY A 241 -2.74 -7.95 1.28
C GLY A 241 -2.41 -9.17 2.14
N ILE A 242 -2.04 -8.97 3.40
CA ILE A 242 -1.83 -10.02 4.41
C ILE A 242 -2.51 -9.57 5.70
N GLY A 243 -3.66 -10.16 6.04
CA GLY A 243 -4.48 -9.71 7.17
C GLY A 243 -4.87 -8.23 7.03
N ALA A 244 -4.68 -7.43 8.08
CA ALA A 244 -4.91 -5.98 8.05
C ALA A 244 -3.84 -5.16 7.29
N GLU A 245 -2.71 -5.75 6.92
CA GLU A 245 -1.63 -5.05 6.23
C GLU A 245 -1.75 -5.17 4.71
N LYS A 246 -1.48 -4.06 4.02
CA LYS A 246 -1.28 -4.04 2.58
C LYS A 246 0.07 -3.45 2.26
N PHE A 247 0.68 -4.01 1.24
CA PHE A 247 1.97 -3.60 0.72
C PHE A 247 1.81 -3.25 -0.75
N SER A 248 2.49 -2.22 -1.22
CA SER A 248 2.56 -1.90 -2.65
C SER A 248 3.98 -1.51 -3.01
N TYR A 249 4.57 -2.22 -3.97
CA TYR A 249 5.97 -1.98 -4.35
C TYR A 249 6.18 -2.12 -5.86
N PRO A 250 6.86 -1.14 -6.51
CA PRO A 250 7.31 -1.31 -7.88
C PRO A 250 8.47 -2.32 -7.91
N CYS A 251 8.24 -3.51 -8.49
CA CYS A 251 9.17 -4.63 -8.43
C CYS A 251 9.46 -5.25 -9.80
N THR A 252 10.48 -6.11 -9.86
CA THR A 252 10.61 -7.12 -10.93
C THR A 252 9.58 -8.23 -10.69
N VAL A 253 8.42 -8.09 -11.34
CA VAL A 253 7.24 -8.95 -11.21
C VAL A 253 7.54 -10.41 -11.55
N SER A 254 8.36 -10.67 -12.57
CA SER A 254 8.73 -12.05 -12.94
C SER A 254 9.50 -12.75 -11.82
N ALA A 255 10.44 -12.05 -11.18
CA ALA A 255 11.18 -12.57 -10.03
C ALA A 255 10.27 -12.76 -8.81
N ALA A 256 9.37 -11.79 -8.53
CA ALA A 256 8.38 -11.90 -7.47
C ALA A 256 7.50 -13.14 -7.63
N ALA A 257 6.96 -13.36 -8.83
CA ALA A 257 6.08 -14.48 -9.12
C ALA A 257 6.80 -15.83 -8.99
N LEU A 258 8.05 -15.96 -9.47
CA LEU A 258 8.81 -17.19 -9.26
C LEU A 258 9.08 -17.42 -7.77
N GLN A 259 9.49 -16.39 -7.03
CA GLN A 259 9.73 -16.51 -5.58
C GLN A 259 8.47 -16.99 -4.85
N MET A 260 7.30 -16.45 -5.17
CA MET A 260 6.03 -16.92 -4.62
C MET A 260 5.66 -18.34 -5.08
N LEU A 261 6.02 -18.76 -6.30
CA LEU A 261 5.85 -20.15 -6.72
C LEU A 261 6.73 -21.11 -5.91
N LYS A 262 7.95 -20.69 -5.53
CA LYS A 262 8.84 -21.50 -4.66
C LYS A 262 8.15 -21.80 -3.33
N THR A 263 7.42 -20.82 -2.78
CA THR A 263 6.76 -20.96 -1.48
C THR A 263 5.50 -21.83 -1.47
N LEU A 264 5.11 -22.40 -2.62
CA LEU A 264 4.07 -23.43 -2.64
C LEU A 264 4.55 -24.77 -2.04
N THR A 265 5.86 -24.99 -1.97
CA THR A 265 6.46 -26.23 -1.46
C THR A 265 7.55 -26.01 -0.42
N GLU A 266 8.02 -24.78 -0.27
CA GLU A 266 9.17 -24.44 0.57
C GLU A 266 8.82 -23.33 1.56
N ASN A 267 9.37 -23.41 2.77
CA ASN A 267 9.33 -22.27 3.67
C ASN A 267 10.21 -21.15 3.12
N HIS A 268 9.86 -19.91 3.43
CA HIS A 268 10.64 -18.74 3.10
C HIS A 268 10.85 -17.89 4.34
N GLU A 269 12.07 -17.43 4.55
CA GLU A 269 12.42 -16.49 5.61
C GLU A 269 12.99 -15.22 4.97
N PRO A 270 12.68 -14.03 5.51
CA PRO A 270 13.14 -12.78 4.92
C PRO A 270 14.66 -12.73 4.73
N THR A 271 15.08 -12.30 3.55
CA THR A 271 16.50 -12.24 3.17
C THR A 271 16.99 -10.81 3.06
N TYR A 272 18.30 -10.61 3.28
CA TYR A 272 18.92 -9.29 3.10
C TYR A 272 19.16 -8.99 1.61
N PHE A 273 19.68 -9.95 0.83
CA PHE A 273 19.97 -9.84 -0.60
C PHE A 273 19.27 -10.94 -1.41
N GLY A 274 18.68 -10.58 -2.56
CA GLY A 274 18.00 -11.53 -3.44
C GLY A 274 16.81 -12.25 -2.79
N GLY A 275 16.07 -13.06 -3.54
CA GLY A 275 15.02 -13.94 -2.99
C GLY A 275 13.87 -13.27 -2.21
N LYS A 276 13.71 -11.94 -2.27
CA LYS A 276 12.60 -11.24 -1.62
C LYS A 276 11.28 -11.53 -2.33
N MET A 277 10.17 -11.51 -1.60
CA MET A 277 8.84 -11.68 -2.19
C MET A 277 8.47 -10.62 -3.23
N LEU A 278 8.79 -9.35 -2.98
CA LEU A 278 8.66 -8.24 -3.95
C LEU A 278 10.04 -7.57 -4.13
N PRO A 279 10.90 -8.10 -5.00
CA PRO A 279 12.26 -7.60 -5.18
C PRO A 279 12.30 -6.32 -6.01
N CYS A 280 13.10 -5.34 -5.61
CA CYS A 280 13.35 -4.13 -6.41
C CYS A 280 13.96 -4.47 -7.77
N CYS A 281 14.88 -5.42 -7.81
CA CYS A 281 15.45 -5.95 -9.04
C CYS A 281 15.69 -7.46 -8.94
N GLY A 282 15.58 -8.15 -10.08
CA GLY A 282 16.05 -9.53 -10.28
C GLY A 282 17.28 -9.56 -11.19
N HIS A 283 18.32 -8.80 -10.83
CA HIS A 283 19.42 -8.40 -11.72
C HIS A 283 20.21 -9.56 -12.33
N THR A 284 20.31 -10.68 -11.63
CA THR A 284 21.13 -11.81 -12.08
C THR A 284 20.50 -13.14 -11.69
N LEU A 285 20.40 -14.01 -12.69
CA LEU A 285 19.86 -15.36 -12.62
C LEU A 285 21.00 -16.37 -12.61
N TYR A 286 21.16 -17.11 -11.52
CA TYR A 286 22.16 -18.18 -11.41
C TYR A 286 21.45 -19.53 -11.54
N ALA A 287 21.56 -20.15 -12.72
CA ALA A 287 21.05 -21.50 -12.93
C ALA A 287 21.90 -22.52 -12.18
N ASN A 288 21.25 -23.58 -11.71
CA ASN A 288 21.95 -24.78 -11.26
C ASN A 288 22.50 -25.58 -12.47
N ASP A 289 23.37 -26.56 -12.21
CA ASP A 289 24.00 -27.39 -13.26
C ASP A 289 23.00 -28.15 -14.15
N LYS A 290 21.77 -28.38 -13.65
CA LYS A 290 20.71 -29.10 -14.35
C LYS A 290 19.83 -28.19 -15.21
N LEU A 291 19.96 -26.87 -15.07
CA LEU A 291 19.11 -25.86 -15.69
C LEU A 291 17.63 -26.00 -15.33
N ASP A 292 17.30 -26.52 -14.15
CA ASP A 292 15.92 -26.76 -13.69
C ASP A 292 15.54 -25.95 -12.43
N GLU A 293 16.49 -25.20 -11.87
CA GLU A 293 16.32 -24.25 -10.76
C GLU A 293 17.21 -23.04 -10.95
N VAL A 294 16.75 -21.89 -10.46
CA VAL A 294 17.46 -20.61 -10.57
C VAL A 294 17.46 -19.85 -9.24
N ASP A 295 18.61 -19.30 -8.88
CA ASP A 295 18.73 -18.33 -7.81
C ASP A 295 18.73 -16.91 -8.37
N ILE A 296 17.82 -16.08 -7.85
CA ILE A 296 17.68 -14.68 -8.28
C ILE A 296 18.30 -13.77 -7.24
N THR A 297 19.40 -13.11 -7.62
CA THR A 297 20.05 -12.10 -6.79
C THR A 297 19.60 -10.69 -7.18
N GLY A 298 19.56 -9.81 -6.20
CA GLY A 298 19.13 -8.42 -6.34
C GLY A 298 19.70 -7.54 -5.24
N CYS A 299 19.35 -6.25 -5.27
CA CYS A 299 19.76 -5.30 -4.24
C CYS A 299 19.02 -5.54 -2.91
N GLU A 300 19.39 -4.77 -1.89
CA GLU A 300 18.77 -4.84 -0.55
C GLU A 300 17.34 -4.27 -0.50
N ASN A 301 16.92 -3.56 -1.54
CA ASN A 301 15.59 -2.94 -1.62
C ASN A 301 14.51 -3.95 -2.03
N GLY A 302 13.33 -3.82 -1.44
CA GLY A 302 12.16 -4.65 -1.73
C GLY A 302 11.31 -4.86 -0.49
N ILE A 303 10.21 -5.58 -0.68
CA ILE A 303 9.34 -6.02 0.42
C ILE A 303 9.44 -7.53 0.56
N ASP A 304 9.46 -8.00 1.80
CA ASP A 304 9.60 -9.41 2.11
C ASP A 304 8.77 -9.80 3.33
N TRP A 305 8.35 -11.06 3.41
CA TRP A 305 7.61 -11.64 4.53
C TRP A 305 7.88 -13.13 4.62
N ALA A 306 7.86 -13.71 5.83
CA ALA A 306 8.08 -15.13 6.00
C ALA A 306 6.86 -15.95 5.54
N VAL A 307 7.11 -17.16 5.04
CA VAL A 307 6.10 -18.17 4.71
C VAL A 307 6.48 -19.47 5.41
N ARG A 308 5.60 -19.97 6.29
CA ARG A 308 5.81 -21.22 7.00
C ARG A 308 4.64 -22.17 6.79
N HIS A 309 4.95 -23.40 6.39
CA HIS A 309 3.98 -24.48 6.21
C HIS A 309 3.60 -25.10 7.55
N GLU A 310 2.31 -25.14 7.86
CA GLU A 310 1.73 -25.71 9.07
C GLU A 310 0.57 -26.64 8.73
N GLY A 311 0.90 -27.81 8.18
CA GLY A 311 -0.11 -28.76 7.67
C GLY A 311 -0.88 -28.17 6.49
N GLU A 312 -2.21 -28.08 6.59
CA GLU A 312 -3.08 -27.52 5.55
C GLU A 312 -3.15 -25.98 5.57
N ARG A 313 -2.32 -25.33 6.38
CA ARG A 313 -2.27 -23.88 6.55
C ARG A 313 -0.88 -23.32 6.27
N ILE A 314 -0.87 -22.07 5.85
CA ILE A 314 0.32 -21.26 5.64
C ILE A 314 0.29 -20.12 6.64
N ARG A 315 1.34 -20.00 7.46
CA ARG A 315 1.57 -18.84 8.32
C ARG A 315 2.40 -17.83 7.55
N LEU A 316 1.86 -16.63 7.39
CA LEU A 316 2.54 -15.48 6.80
C LEU A 316 2.96 -14.54 7.94
N ILE A 317 4.22 -14.12 7.95
CA ILE A 317 4.75 -13.21 8.98
C ILE A 317 5.38 -12.00 8.30
N THR A 318 4.77 -10.84 8.51
CA THR A 318 5.17 -9.60 7.83
C THR A 318 6.36 -8.95 8.55
N ALA A 319 6.97 -7.92 7.95
CA ALA A 319 8.07 -7.18 8.55
C ALA A 319 7.71 -6.48 9.88
N SER A 320 6.42 -6.25 10.14
CA SER A 320 5.95 -5.72 11.43
C SER A 320 5.85 -6.80 12.52
N GLY A 321 6.04 -8.07 12.16
CA GLY A 321 5.88 -9.22 13.06
C GLY A 321 4.44 -9.71 13.20
N ARG A 322 3.48 -9.15 12.45
CA ARG A 322 2.11 -9.65 12.43
C ARG A 322 2.05 -11.01 11.73
N GLU A 323 1.22 -11.88 12.27
CA GLU A 323 1.04 -13.23 11.78
C GLU A 323 -0.38 -13.44 11.25
N THR A 324 -0.49 -13.94 10.03
CA THR A 324 -1.77 -14.29 9.40
C THR A 324 -1.76 -15.75 8.97
N LEU A 325 -2.81 -16.49 9.34
CA LEU A 325 -2.99 -17.89 8.92
C LEU A 325 -3.93 -17.97 7.71
N VAL A 326 -3.43 -18.57 6.63
CA VAL A 326 -4.15 -18.75 5.36
C VAL A 326 -4.32 -20.24 5.07
N GLY A 327 -5.46 -20.66 4.55
CA GLY A 327 -5.61 -22.04 4.05
C GLY A 327 -4.75 -22.26 2.81
N PHE A 328 -4.05 -23.41 2.72
CA PHE A 328 -3.15 -23.71 1.60
C PHE A 328 -3.85 -23.61 0.23
N VAL A 329 -5.11 -24.05 0.14
CA VAL A 329 -5.90 -23.97 -1.09
C VAL A 329 -6.09 -22.52 -1.57
N LEU A 330 -6.37 -21.59 -0.65
CA LEU A 330 -6.51 -20.17 -0.97
C LEU A 330 -5.16 -19.58 -1.39
N TYR A 331 -4.11 -19.85 -0.60
CA TYR A 331 -2.76 -19.37 -0.85
C TYR A 331 -2.26 -19.79 -2.25
N ARG A 332 -2.36 -21.08 -2.57
CA ARG A 332 -2.00 -21.62 -3.88
C ARG A 332 -2.80 -20.97 -5.01
N ARG A 333 -4.12 -20.83 -4.84
CA ARG A 333 -4.98 -20.20 -5.86
C ARG A 333 -4.53 -18.77 -6.19
N VAL A 334 -4.23 -17.96 -5.16
CA VAL A 334 -3.80 -16.56 -5.33
C VAL A 334 -2.45 -16.49 -6.05
N ILE A 335 -1.47 -17.28 -5.62
CA ILE A 335 -0.13 -17.31 -6.23
C ILE A 335 -0.17 -17.80 -7.67
N CYS A 336 -0.87 -18.91 -7.92
CA CYS A 336 -1.01 -19.44 -9.28
C CYS A 336 -1.70 -18.43 -10.21
N LYS A 337 -2.75 -17.73 -9.74
CA LYS A 337 -3.42 -16.69 -10.53
C LYS A 337 -2.49 -15.54 -10.89
N PHE A 338 -1.65 -15.11 -9.94
CA PHE A 338 -0.65 -14.07 -10.17
C PHE A 338 0.42 -14.52 -11.19
N ALA A 339 0.98 -15.73 -11.02
CA ALA A 339 1.91 -16.31 -11.97
C ALA A 339 1.29 -16.45 -13.37
N ASP A 340 0.05 -16.96 -13.48
CA ASP A 340 -0.65 -17.11 -14.76
C ASP A 340 -0.77 -15.76 -15.50
N ALA A 341 -1.04 -14.67 -14.79
CA ALA A 341 -1.10 -13.32 -15.38
C ALA A 341 0.26 -12.86 -15.94
N VAL A 342 1.35 -13.15 -15.21
CA VAL A 342 2.72 -12.84 -15.64
C VAL A 342 3.10 -13.64 -16.89
N GLU A 343 2.91 -14.95 -16.87
CA GLU A 343 3.23 -15.82 -18.00
C GLU A 343 2.39 -15.48 -19.23
N TYR A 344 1.12 -15.13 -19.04
CA TYR A 344 0.24 -14.67 -20.12
C TYR A 344 0.78 -13.40 -20.79
N PHE A 345 1.36 -12.47 -20.03
CA PHE A 345 1.99 -11.26 -20.58
C PHE A 345 3.21 -11.61 -21.45
N TYR A 346 4.09 -12.49 -20.97
CA TYR A 346 5.22 -12.98 -21.77
C TYR A 346 4.77 -13.68 -23.06
N LYS A 347 3.71 -14.49 -23.02
CA LYS A 347 3.18 -15.20 -24.20
C LYS A 347 2.56 -14.27 -25.25
N LYS A 348 2.09 -13.09 -24.83
CA LYS A 348 1.54 -12.07 -25.74
C LYS A 348 2.63 -11.20 -26.40
N ALA A 349 3.80 -11.12 -25.79
CA ALA A 349 4.94 -10.41 -26.31
C ALA A 349 5.66 -11.20 -27.41
N SER A 350 6.54 -10.53 -28.15
CA SER A 350 7.44 -11.21 -29.07
C SER A 350 8.37 -12.15 -28.30
N PRO A 351 8.83 -13.23 -28.93
CA PRO A 351 9.81 -14.12 -28.33
C PRO A 351 11.04 -13.36 -27.84
N LYS A 352 11.46 -13.64 -26.60
CA LYS A 352 12.62 -12.97 -25.99
C LYS A 352 13.91 -13.31 -26.74
N GLN A 353 14.73 -12.30 -26.95
CA GLN A 353 16.06 -12.40 -27.56
C GLN A 353 17.07 -12.75 -26.48
N ILE A 354 17.23 -14.06 -26.26
CA ILE A 354 18.18 -14.56 -25.26
C ILE A 354 19.61 -14.41 -25.83
N PRO A 355 20.51 -13.67 -25.16
CA PRO A 355 21.88 -13.49 -25.63
C PRO A 355 22.62 -14.84 -25.73
N GLN A 356 23.02 -15.25 -26.94
CA GLN A 356 23.65 -16.55 -27.16
C GLN A 356 25.10 -16.61 -26.64
N GLU A 357 25.78 -15.46 -26.63
CA GLU A 357 27.18 -15.35 -26.22
C GLU A 357 27.32 -15.18 -24.69
N ASN A 358 26.24 -14.83 -23.99
CA ASN A 358 26.21 -14.77 -22.53
C ASN A 358 25.61 -16.07 -21.96
N GLY A 359 26.48 -17.04 -21.66
CA GLY A 359 26.08 -18.32 -21.09
C GLY A 359 25.30 -18.18 -19.78
N LEU A 360 25.64 -17.19 -18.94
CA LEU A 360 24.96 -16.97 -17.65
C LEU A 360 23.51 -16.53 -17.84
N ASP A 361 23.26 -15.53 -18.69
CA ASP A 361 21.90 -15.03 -18.95
C ASP A 361 21.04 -16.10 -19.64
N ARG A 362 21.62 -16.82 -20.61
CA ARG A 362 20.92 -17.89 -21.33
C ARG A 362 20.51 -19.01 -20.40
N ASP A 363 21.45 -19.52 -19.62
CA ASP A 363 21.25 -20.66 -18.74
C ASP A 363 20.30 -20.27 -17.60
N GLY A 364 20.46 -19.07 -17.03
CA GLY A 364 19.56 -18.48 -16.04
C GLY A 364 18.12 -18.34 -16.55
N TYR A 365 17.93 -17.79 -17.75
CA TYR A 365 16.59 -17.63 -18.34
C TYR A 365 15.93 -18.98 -18.65
N MET A 366 16.70 -19.96 -19.12
CA MET A 366 16.18 -21.31 -19.35
C MET A 366 15.74 -21.98 -18.03
N ALA A 367 16.58 -21.91 -17.00
CA ALA A 367 16.27 -22.47 -15.69
C ALA A 367 15.06 -21.80 -15.03
N PHE A 368 14.93 -20.48 -15.18
CA PHE A 368 13.78 -19.72 -14.72
C PHE A 368 12.45 -20.31 -15.21
N TRP A 369 12.30 -20.53 -16.52
CA TRP A 369 11.05 -21.05 -17.08
C TRP A 369 10.85 -22.53 -16.82
N GLN A 370 11.92 -23.33 -16.75
CA GLN A 370 11.81 -24.74 -16.36
C GLN A 370 11.32 -24.89 -14.92
N GLU A 371 11.89 -24.12 -14.00
CA GLU A 371 11.47 -24.10 -12.60
C GLU A 371 10.02 -23.60 -12.48
N TRP A 372 9.69 -22.52 -13.20
CA TRP A 372 8.35 -21.95 -13.25
C TRP A 372 7.29 -22.99 -13.63
N HIS A 373 7.47 -23.68 -14.76
CA HIS A 373 6.51 -24.68 -15.24
C HIS A 373 6.45 -25.93 -14.37
N ARG A 374 7.53 -26.28 -13.66
CA ARG A 374 7.55 -27.40 -12.72
C ARG A 374 6.75 -27.11 -11.45
N ARG A 375 6.80 -25.87 -10.96
CA ARG A 375 6.14 -25.45 -9.71
C ARG A 375 4.68 -25.08 -9.91
N ARG A 376 4.31 -24.67 -11.12
CA ARG A 376 2.95 -24.32 -11.49
C ARG A 376 2.04 -25.55 -11.60
#